data_AF-A0A183ETU8-F1
#
_entry.id   AF-A0A183ETU8-F1
#
_cell.length_a   1.000
_cell.length_b   1.000
_cell.length_c   1.000
_cell.angle_alpha   90.00
_cell.angle_beta   90.00
_cell.angle_gamma   90.00
#
_symmetry.space_group_name_H-M   'P 1'
#
loop_
_entity.id
_entity.type
_entity.pdbx_description
1 polymer ?
#
loop_
_entity_poly.entity_id
_entity_poly.type
_entity_poly.pdbx_seq_one_letter_code
_entity_poly.pdbx_strand_id
1 'polypeptide(L)'
;MTGTYNDAIVGKNELPELSAAMEQKLRQLTLVTMAKASKIIPGRLNAQKGVIEVFSWKNRDVSDEELEELSRRLDEWIEQCKKTKEGLNQVKEEVEKVQKMIEEEEERRVQKEACRRSKNIRGKKQC
;
A
#
# COMPACT_ATOMS: atom_id res chain seq x y z
N MET A 1 -25.43 16.09 -28.63
CA MET A 1 -24.35 15.11 -28.39
C MET A 1 -23.05 15.87 -28.67
N THR A 2 -22.11 15.94 -27.73
CA THR A 2 -20.85 16.68 -27.91
C THR A 2 -19.89 15.89 -28.81
N GLY A 3 -19.18 16.58 -29.71
CA GLY A 3 -18.23 15.94 -30.65
C GLY A 3 -17.12 15.15 -29.95
N THR A 4 -16.68 14.08 -30.60
CA THR A 4 -15.65 13.14 -30.18
C THR A 4 -14.41 13.24 -31.06
N TYR A 5 -13.32 12.59 -30.65
CA TYR A 5 -12.10 12.51 -31.44
C TYR A 5 -12.35 11.91 -32.84
N ASN A 6 -13.26 10.93 -32.97
CA ASN A 6 -13.63 10.39 -34.27
C ASN A 6 -14.32 11.43 -35.17
N ASP A 7 -15.15 12.30 -34.60
CA ASP A 7 -15.83 13.36 -35.37
C ASP A 7 -14.81 14.38 -35.91
N ALA A 8 -13.74 14.65 -35.15
CA ALA A 8 -12.65 15.50 -35.61
C ALA A 8 -11.75 14.83 -36.67
N ILE A 9 -11.63 13.50 -36.68
CA ILE A 9 -10.94 12.76 -37.76
C ILE A 9 -11.77 12.76 -39.03
N VAL A 10 -13.08 12.51 -38.92
CA VAL A 10 -14.00 12.44 -40.07
C VAL A 10 -14.16 13.83 -40.71
N GLY A 11 -14.22 14.89 -39.90
CA GLY A 11 -14.29 16.28 -40.34
C GLY A 11 -12.93 16.95 -40.62
N LYS A 12 -11.83 16.19 -40.78
CA LYS A 12 -10.46 16.76 -40.91
C LYS A 12 -10.31 17.82 -42.00
N ASN A 13 -11.12 17.76 -43.06
CA ASN A 13 -11.08 18.73 -44.16
C ASN A 13 -11.88 20.02 -43.88
N GLU A 14 -12.77 20.01 -42.89
CA GLU A 14 -13.64 21.14 -42.53
C GLU A 14 -13.17 21.85 -41.25
N LEU A 15 -12.21 21.26 -40.54
CA LEU A 15 -11.70 21.73 -39.25
C LEU A 15 -10.26 22.24 -39.39
N PRO A 16 -9.86 23.26 -38.61
CA PRO A 16 -8.49 23.75 -38.61
C PRO A 16 -7.51 22.67 -38.12
N GLU A 17 -6.28 22.70 -38.63
CA GLU A 17 -5.24 21.75 -38.27
C GLU A 17 -4.95 21.79 -36.76
N LEU A 18 -4.95 20.61 -36.14
CA LEU A 18 -4.71 20.44 -34.71
C LEU A 18 -3.22 20.16 -34.48
N SER A 19 -2.62 20.85 -33.50
CA SER A 19 -1.31 20.44 -33.00
C SER A 19 -1.38 19.09 -32.29
N ALA A 20 -0.26 18.37 -32.21
CA ALA A 20 -0.19 17.07 -31.53
C ALA A 20 -0.70 17.14 -30.07
N ALA A 21 -0.46 18.25 -29.36
CA ALA A 21 -0.94 18.47 -28.01
C ALA A 21 -2.48 18.65 -27.93
N MET A 22 -3.07 19.29 -28.94
CA MET A 22 -4.53 19.45 -29.04
C MET A 22 -5.19 18.12 -29.38
N GLU A 23 -4.57 17.34 -30.27
CA GLU A 23 -5.03 15.99 -30.63
C GLU A 23 -5.02 15.06 -29.41
N GLN A 24 -3.95 15.07 -28.63
CA GLN A 24 -3.83 14.29 -27.40
C GLN A 24 -4.92 14.67 -26.38
N LYS A 25 -5.19 15.97 -26.19
CA LYS A 25 -6.27 16.44 -25.31
C LYS A 25 -7.64 15.97 -25.79
N LEU A 26 -7.90 16.00 -27.10
CA LEU A 26 -9.17 15.57 -27.67
C LEU A 26 -9.40 14.05 -27.50
N ARG A 27 -8.35 13.23 -27.69
CA ARG A 27 -8.38 11.79 -27.40
C ARG A 27 -8.69 11.51 -25.92
N GLN A 28 -8.02 12.22 -25.01
CA GLN A 28 -8.24 12.10 -23.56
C GLN A 28 -9.66 12.49 -23.16
N LEU A 29 -10.18 13.61 -23.66
CA LEU A 29 -11.55 14.06 -23.40
C LEU A 29 -12.59 13.08 -23.92
N THR A 30 -12.36 12.50 -25.10
CA THR A 30 -13.24 11.47 -25.68
C THR A 30 -13.30 10.25 -24.78
N LEU A 31 -12.15 9.75 -24.33
CA LEU A 31 -12.05 8.58 -23.47
C LEU A 31 -12.74 8.80 -22.12
N VAL A 32 -12.52 9.95 -21.48
CA VAL A 32 -13.19 10.31 -20.21
C VAL A 32 -14.70 10.45 -20.40
N THR A 33 -15.14 11.07 -21.50
CA THR A 33 -16.58 11.27 -21.78
C THR A 33 -17.28 9.93 -22.02
N MET A 34 -16.69 9.04 -22.81
CA MET A 34 -17.21 7.69 -23.06
C MET A 34 -17.20 6.83 -21.79
N ALA A 35 -16.13 6.88 -21.01
CA ALA A 35 -16.02 6.19 -19.72
C ALA A 35 -17.08 6.64 -18.71
N LYS A 36 -17.34 7.96 -18.65
CA LYS A 36 -18.37 8.56 -17.79
C LYS A 36 -19.78 8.21 -18.26
N ALA A 37 -20.03 8.26 -19.56
CA ALA A 37 -21.32 7.88 -20.15
C ALA A 37 -21.64 6.40 -19.94
N SER A 38 -20.63 5.53 -20.07
CA SER A 38 -20.77 4.08 -19.89
C SER A 38 -20.70 3.63 -18.42
N LYS A 39 -20.34 4.52 -17.48
CA LYS A 39 -20.08 4.21 -16.05
C LYS A 39 -19.01 3.14 -15.81
N ILE A 40 -18.14 2.87 -16.80
CA ILE A 40 -17.16 1.78 -16.74
C ILE A 40 -15.90 2.20 -15.97
N ILE A 41 -15.49 3.46 -16.10
CA ILE A 41 -14.27 3.97 -15.50
C ILE A 41 -14.56 5.32 -14.81
N PRO A 42 -14.91 5.34 -13.52
CA PRO A 42 -14.83 6.55 -12.71
C PRO A 42 -13.38 7.04 -12.66
N GLY A 43 -13.12 8.13 -13.38
CA GLY A 43 -11.79 8.74 -13.47
C GLY A 43 -11.84 10.27 -13.58
N ARG A 44 -10.69 10.90 -13.41
CA ARG A 44 -10.47 12.35 -13.52
C ARG A 44 -9.32 12.62 -14.49
N LEU A 45 -9.48 13.58 -15.40
CA LEU A 45 -8.40 14.03 -16.28
C LEU A 45 -7.47 14.96 -15.49
N ASN A 46 -6.20 14.58 -15.37
CA ASN A 46 -5.15 15.45 -14.85
C ASN A 46 -4.43 16.13 -16.02
N ALA A 47 -4.93 17.30 -16.43
CA ALA A 47 -4.41 18.04 -17.58
C ALA A 47 -2.98 18.56 -17.40
N GLN A 48 -2.51 18.73 -16.15
CA GLN A 48 -1.15 19.18 -15.86
C GLN A 48 -0.12 18.08 -16.14
N LYS A 49 -0.46 16.84 -15.78
CA LYS A 49 0.39 15.67 -16.01
C LYS A 49 0.14 14.99 -17.35
N GLY A 50 -0.95 15.35 -18.04
CA GLY A 50 -1.38 14.69 -19.27
C GLY A 50 -1.81 13.24 -19.06
N VAL A 51 -2.25 12.88 -17.85
CA VAL A 51 -2.68 11.52 -17.49
C VAL A 51 -4.14 11.49 -17.02
N ILE A 52 -4.79 10.34 -17.14
CA ILE A 52 -6.13 10.11 -16.59
C ILE A 52 -5.97 9.26 -15.32
N GLU A 53 -6.41 9.79 -14.19
CA GLU A 53 -6.42 9.09 -12.91
C GLU A 53 -7.72 8.27 -12.81
N VAL A 54 -7.60 6.96 -12.66
CA VAL A 54 -8.73 6.03 -12.56
C VAL A 54 -8.89 5.58 -11.10
N PHE A 55 -10.08 5.79 -10.52
CA PHE A 55 -10.35 5.49 -9.10
C PHE A 55 -10.91 4.08 -8.90
N SER A 56 -11.61 3.55 -9.90
CA SER A 56 -12.14 2.20 -9.93
C SER A 56 -12.34 1.83 -11.41
N TRP A 57 -12.01 0.60 -11.78
CA TRP A 57 -12.40 0.05 -13.07
C TRP A 57 -13.30 -1.17 -12.79
N LYS A 58 -14.49 -1.20 -13.38
CA LYS A 58 -15.21 -2.47 -13.52
C LYS A 58 -14.65 -3.11 -14.78
N ASN A 59 -13.98 -4.26 -14.66
CA ASN A 59 -13.47 -4.99 -15.82
C ASN A 59 -14.60 -5.13 -16.83
N ARG A 60 -14.35 -4.69 -18.07
CA ARG A 60 -15.33 -4.76 -19.16
C ARG A 60 -15.47 -6.22 -19.62
N ASP A 61 -14.35 -6.96 -19.61
CA ASP A 61 -14.25 -8.38 -19.93
C ASP A 61 -13.08 -8.97 -19.09
N VAL A 62 -13.21 -10.20 -18.63
CA VAL A 62 -12.14 -11.00 -17.98
C VAL A 62 -12.25 -12.39 -18.60
N SER A 63 -11.17 -12.92 -19.19
CA SER A 63 -11.18 -14.31 -19.65
C SER A 63 -11.05 -15.27 -18.46
N ASP A 64 -11.47 -16.51 -18.61
CA ASP A 64 -11.37 -17.50 -17.52
C ASP A 64 -9.91 -17.71 -17.09
N GLU A 65 -8.95 -17.63 -18.01
CA GLU A 65 -7.51 -17.69 -17.71
C GLU A 65 -7.02 -16.47 -16.89
N GLU A 66 -7.52 -15.28 -17.19
CA GLU A 66 -7.21 -14.07 -16.41
C GLU A 66 -7.82 -14.14 -15.01
N LEU A 67 -8.98 -14.77 -14.86
CA LEU A 67 -9.61 -14.99 -13.56
C LEU A 67 -8.80 -15.96 -12.70
N GLU A 68 -8.29 -17.05 -13.28
CA GLU A 68 -7.40 -17.99 -12.59
C GLU A 68 -6.11 -17.31 -12.12
N GLU A 69 -5.49 -16.48 -12.99
CA GLU A 69 -4.30 -15.73 -12.62
C GLU A 69 -4.57 -14.71 -11.51
N LEU A 70 -5.71 -14.02 -11.55
CA LEU A 70 -6.13 -13.11 -10.48
C LEU A 70 -6.34 -13.83 -9.16
N SER A 71 -7.00 -14.99 -9.17
CA SER A 71 -7.19 -15.82 -7.97
C SER A 71 -5.85 -16.24 -7.39
N ARG A 72 -4.95 -16.77 -8.22
CA ARG A 72 -3.60 -17.19 -7.81
C ARG A 72 -2.83 -16.05 -7.14
N ARG A 73 -2.87 -14.86 -7.72
CA ARG A 73 -2.19 -13.68 -7.16
C ARG A 73 -2.79 -13.22 -5.84
N LEU A 74 -4.11 -13.30 -5.69
CA LEU A 74 -4.77 -12.98 -4.42
C LEU A 74 -4.40 -14.00 -3.34
N ASP A 75 -4.37 -15.28 -3.67
CA ASP A 75 -3.95 -16.34 -2.74
C ASP A 75 -2.49 -16.16 -2.30
N GLU A 76 -1.59 -15.85 -3.25
CA GLU A 76 -0.19 -15.54 -2.93
C GLU A 76 -0.09 -14.34 -1.99
N TRP A 77 -0.87 -13.30 -2.23
CA TRP A 77 -0.83 -12.10 -1.38
C TRP A 77 -1.40 -12.35 0.02
N ILE A 78 -2.46 -13.15 0.12
CA ILE A 78 -3.03 -13.60 1.40
C ILE A 78 -1.98 -14.41 2.17
N GLU A 79 -1.26 -15.30 1.50
CA GLU A 79 -0.24 -16.14 2.13
C GLU A 79 0.96 -15.30 2.61
N GLN A 80 1.38 -14.31 1.83
CA GLN A 80 2.38 -13.34 2.26
C GLN A 80 1.92 -12.59 3.52
N CYS A 81 0.66 -12.14 3.57
CA CYS A 81 0.12 -11.45 4.74
C CYS A 81 0.10 -12.35 5.99
N LYS A 82 -0.26 -13.64 5.85
CA LYS A 82 -0.21 -14.61 6.95
C LYS A 82 1.22 -14.80 7.45
N LYS A 83 2.17 -15.03 6.54
CA LYS A 83 3.59 -15.20 6.89
C LYS A 83 4.16 -14.00 7.63
N THR A 84 3.84 -12.79 7.18
CA THR A 84 4.24 -11.56 7.89
C THR A 84 3.63 -11.49 9.29
N LYS A 85 2.34 -11.84 9.44
CA LYS A 85 1.68 -11.87 10.74
C LYS A 85 2.31 -12.89 11.70
N GLU A 86 2.64 -14.08 11.21
CA GLU A 86 3.33 -15.10 12.00
C GLU A 86 4.72 -14.64 12.44
N GLY A 87 5.50 -14.04 11.53
CA GLY A 87 6.81 -13.47 11.86
C GLY A 87 6.71 -12.37 12.94
N LEU A 88 5.72 -11.49 12.85
CA LEU A 88 5.49 -10.46 13.88
C LEU A 88 5.12 -11.07 15.24
N ASN A 89 4.30 -12.12 15.26
CA ASN A 89 3.95 -12.81 16.49
C ASN A 89 5.18 -13.49 17.12
N GLN A 90 6.05 -14.09 16.32
CA GLN A 90 7.29 -14.70 16.81
C GLN A 90 8.23 -13.66 17.41
N VAL A 91 8.43 -12.53 16.73
CA VAL A 91 9.23 -11.40 17.26
C VAL A 91 8.65 -10.89 18.57
N LYS A 92 7.32 -10.77 18.68
CA LYS A 92 6.65 -10.36 19.92
C LYS A 92 6.98 -11.33 21.07
N GLU A 93 6.87 -12.63 20.84
CA GLU A 93 7.17 -13.64 21.87
C GLU A 93 8.65 -13.62 22.30
N GLU A 94 9.57 -13.42 21.35
CA GLU A 94 11.00 -13.31 21.66
C GLU A 94 11.31 -12.07 22.51
N VAL A 95 10.71 -10.93 22.16
CA VAL A 95 10.85 -9.69 22.94
C VAL A 95 10.29 -9.86 24.36
N GLU A 96 9.12 -10.47 24.52
CA GLU A 96 8.54 -10.74 25.85
C GLU A 96 9.43 -11.66 26.70
N LYS A 97 10.05 -12.70 26.09
CA LYS A 97 10.99 -13.58 26.79
C LYS A 97 12.25 -12.84 27.22
N VAL A 98 12.84 -12.05 26.32
CA VAL A 98 14.05 -11.25 26.61
C VAL A 98 13.76 -10.23 27.72
N GLN A 99 12.62 -9.56 27.66
CA GLN A 99 12.22 -8.59 28.67
C GLN A 99 12.13 -9.23 30.07
N LYS A 100 11.48 -10.39 30.18
CA LYS A 100 11.42 -11.13 31.46
C LYS A 100 12.79 -11.55 31.97
N MET A 101 13.67 -12.04 31.09
CA MET A 101 15.03 -12.42 31.50
C MET A 101 15.85 -11.23 32.01
N ILE A 102 15.68 -10.05 31.41
CA ILE A 102 16.33 -8.81 31.86
C ILE A 102 15.82 -8.43 33.24
N GLU A 103 14.49 -8.41 33.44
CA GLU A 103 13.86 -8.10 34.73
C GLU A 103 14.33 -9.05 35.84
N GLU A 104 14.33 -10.36 35.60
CA GLU A 104 14.82 -11.35 36.57
C GLU A 104 16.30 -11.17 36.91
N GLU A 105 17.14 -10.83 35.91
CA GLU A 105 18.56 -10.61 36.16
C GLU A 105 18.82 -9.32 36.94
N GLU A 106 18.06 -8.25 36.68
CA GLU A 106 18.10 -7.02 37.46
C GLU A 106 17.69 -7.25 38.91
N GLU A 107 16.61 -7.99 39.17
CA GLU A 107 16.20 -8.37 40.53
C GLU A 107 17.31 -9.15 41.26
N ARG A 108 17.92 -10.14 40.58
CA ARG A 108 19.06 -10.89 41.15
C ARG A 108 20.25 -9.99 41.46
N ARG A 109 20.55 -9.01 40.60
CA ARG A 109 21.65 -8.04 40.82
C ARG A 109 21.36 -7.15 42.02
N VAL A 110 20.16 -6.58 42.11
CA VAL A 110 19.74 -5.74 43.24
C VAL A 110 19.82 -6.51 44.56
N GLN A 111 19.33 -7.75 44.57
CA GLN A 111 19.37 -8.60 45.76
C GLN A 111 20.80 -8.93 46.21
N LYS A 112 21.70 -9.23 45.27
CA LYS A 112 23.13 -9.46 45.56
C LYS A 112 23.79 -8.20 46.14
N GLU A 113 23.50 -7.03 45.59
CA GLU A 113 24.03 -5.76 46.10
C GLU A 113 23.50 -5.41 47.50
N ALA A 114 22.21 -5.64 47.77
CA ALA A 114 21.61 -5.45 49.09
C ALA A 114 22.26 -6.37 50.16
N CYS A 115 22.51 -7.63 49.82
CA CYS A 115 23.20 -8.58 50.68
C CYS A 115 24.65 -8.15 50.98
N ARG A 116 25.38 -7.67 49.96
CA ARG A 116 26.74 -7.11 50.11
C ARG A 116 26.75 -5.90 51.06
N ARG A 117 25.85 -4.93 50.86
CA ARG A 117 25.75 -3.72 51.71
C ARG A 117 25.45 -4.09 53.18
N SER A 118 24.55 -5.03 53.40
CA SER A 118 24.18 -5.51 54.75
C SER A 118 25.34 -6.21 55.49
N LYS A 119 26.28 -6.83 54.77
CA LYS A 119 27.50 -7.42 55.37
C LYS A 119 28.51 -6.34 55.75
N ASN A 120 28.72 -5.33 54.89
CA ASN A 120 29.63 -4.22 55.17
C ASN A 120 29.20 -3.37 56.38
N ILE A 121 27.90 -3.18 56.60
CA ILE A 121 27.40 -2.41 57.75
C ILE A 121 27.60 -3.19 59.07
N ARG A 122 27.45 -4.53 59.06
CA ARG A 122 27.69 -5.38 60.23
C ARG A 122 29.17 -5.45 60.60
N GLY A 123 30.08 -5.54 59.62
CA GLY A 123 31.52 -5.50 59.86
C GLY A 123 32.04 -4.17 60.43
N LYS A 124 31.36 -3.06 60.17
CA LYS A 124 31.71 -1.74 60.75
C LYS A 124 31.19 -1.51 62.17
N LYS A 125 30.21 -2.28 62.67
CA LYS A 125 29.66 -2.15 64.03
C LYS A 125 30.44 -2.93 65.09
N GLN A 126 31.57 -3.54 64.73
CA GLN A 126 32.35 -4.42 65.61
C GLN A 126 33.72 -3.84 65.99
N CYS A 127 33.90 -2.53 65.84
CA CYS A 127 35.03 -1.76 66.39
C CYS A 127 34.52 -0.77 67.42
#